data_AF-A0A7J6KL44-F1
#
_entry.id   AF-A0A7J6KL44-F1
#
_cell.length_a   1.000
_cell.length_b   1.000
_cell.length_c   1.000
_cell.angle_alpha   90.00
_cell.angle_beta   90.00
_cell.angle_gamma   90.00
#
_symmetry.space_group_name_H-M   'P 1'
#
loop_
_entity.id
_entity.type
_entity.pdbx_description
1 polymer ?
#
loop_
_entity_poly.entity_id
_entity_poly.type
_entity_poly.pdbx_seq_one_letter_code
_entity_poly.pdbx_strand_id
1 'polypeptide(L)'
;EDLKGTASTSQANSSSIRGLKKLDLCDPNVEQDSGYINLKAGDRLFYWLFEAREDADNKPLTVYMYGGPGTSSLYGLFFQNGPCSLNADGSGSVPRKYPLTGLSNVVWVDQPAGTGFSRGQQVSSSVEAADKMLVSSLASTFNSGGL
;
A
#
# COMPACT_ATOMS: atom_id res chain seq x y z
N GLU A 1 27.53 -23.45 35.03
CA GLU A 1 27.82 -23.39 33.59
C GLU A 1 26.79 -24.23 32.86
N ASP A 2 26.29 -23.71 31.74
CA ASP A 2 25.36 -24.29 30.75
C ASP A 2 23.91 -24.64 31.14
N LEU A 3 23.03 -23.63 30.99
CA LEU A 3 21.63 -23.84 30.61
C LEU A 3 21.44 -23.34 29.18
N LYS A 4 21.40 -24.26 28.22
CA LYS A 4 20.95 -24.01 26.84
C LYS A 4 19.45 -23.67 26.86
N GLY A 5 19.14 -22.37 26.87
CA GLY A 5 17.80 -21.88 26.59
C GLY A 5 17.54 -21.86 25.10
N THR A 6 16.66 -22.75 24.64
CA THR A 6 16.05 -22.74 23.31
C THR A 6 15.38 -21.40 23.04
N ALA A 7 15.93 -20.63 22.10
CA ALA A 7 15.29 -19.44 21.57
C ALA A 7 14.06 -19.85 20.73
N SER A 8 12.86 -19.58 21.26
CA SER A 8 11.62 -19.65 20.48
C SER A 8 11.67 -18.57 19.40
N THR A 9 11.98 -18.97 18.18
CA THR A 9 11.82 -18.14 16.99
C THR A 9 10.34 -17.84 16.80
N SER A 10 9.90 -16.62 17.07
CA SER A 10 8.58 -16.15 16.64
C SER A 10 8.58 -16.08 15.11
N GLN A 11 7.99 -17.09 14.47
CA GLN A 11 7.65 -17.04 13.04
C GLN A 11 6.82 -15.79 12.80
N ALA A 12 7.43 -14.78 12.19
CA ALA A 12 6.68 -13.81 11.42
C ALA A 12 6.06 -14.62 10.27
N ASN A 13 4.77 -14.95 10.43
CA ASN A 13 3.98 -15.54 9.36
C ASN A 13 3.89 -14.51 8.23
N SER A 14 4.87 -14.52 7.34
CA SER A 14 4.78 -13.84 6.05
C SER A 14 3.73 -14.58 5.25
N SER A 15 2.48 -14.21 5.46
CA SER A 15 1.38 -14.56 4.56
C SER A 15 1.58 -13.75 3.29
N SER A 16 2.53 -14.19 2.44
CA SER A 16 2.58 -13.81 1.03
C SER A 16 1.25 -14.27 0.43
N ILE A 17 0.33 -13.31 0.27
CA ILE A 17 -0.96 -13.57 -0.35
C ILE A 17 -0.66 -13.82 -1.83
N ARG A 18 -0.83 -15.09 -2.24
CA ARG A 18 -0.66 -15.49 -3.64
C ARG A 18 -1.56 -14.63 -4.54
N GLY A 19 -0.93 -13.93 -5.48
CA GLY A 19 -1.58 -13.45 -6.69
C GLY A 19 -1.51 -11.95 -6.88
N LEU A 20 -0.32 -11.44 -7.23
CA LEU A 20 0.04 -11.06 -8.60
C LEU A 20 1.52 -11.43 -8.74
N LYS A 21 1.91 -12.20 -9.77
CA LYS A 21 3.33 -12.31 -10.14
C LYS A 21 3.87 -10.89 -10.30
N LYS A 22 5.15 -10.65 -9.99
CA LYS A 22 5.88 -9.41 -10.30
C LYS A 22 5.36 -8.88 -11.64
N LEU A 23 4.60 -7.79 -11.57
CA LEU A 23 3.94 -7.21 -12.73
C LEU A 23 5.02 -6.47 -13.51
N ASP A 24 5.12 -6.74 -14.81
CA ASP A 24 5.99 -5.96 -15.71
C ASP A 24 5.41 -4.56 -16.01
N LEU A 25 4.57 -4.04 -15.12
CA LEU A 25 3.91 -2.75 -15.23
C LEU A 25 4.68 -1.70 -14.41
N CYS A 26 4.82 -0.51 -14.98
CA CYS A 26 5.60 0.61 -14.48
C CYS A 26 7.12 0.43 -14.36
N ASP A 27 7.58 -0.52 -13.53
CA ASP A 27 9.00 -0.65 -13.22
C ASP A 27 9.36 -2.11 -12.87
N PRO A 28 9.66 -2.96 -13.87
CA PRO A 28 9.96 -4.37 -13.64
C PRO A 28 11.31 -4.60 -12.92
N ASN A 29 12.12 -3.54 -12.71
CA ASN A 29 13.44 -3.68 -12.10
C ASN A 29 13.41 -3.55 -10.57
N VAL A 30 12.33 -3.04 -10.00
CA VAL A 30 12.15 -2.96 -8.54
C VAL A 30 11.26 -4.08 -8.05
N GLU A 31 11.36 -4.40 -6.76
CA GLU A 31 10.38 -5.25 -6.13
C GLU A 31 9.05 -4.52 -5.96
N GLN A 32 7.99 -5.27 -6.22
CA GLN A 32 6.62 -4.78 -6.17
C GLN A 32 5.81 -5.77 -5.36
N ASP A 33 4.95 -5.26 -4.48
CA ASP A 33 4.00 -6.07 -3.74
C ASP A 33 2.63 -5.43 -3.77
N SER A 34 1.58 -6.23 -3.87
CA SER A 34 0.21 -5.72 -3.86
C SER A 34 -0.69 -6.70 -3.15
N GLY A 35 -1.68 -6.17 -2.45
CA GLY A 35 -2.51 -7.01 -1.60
C GLY A 35 -3.55 -6.22 -0.85
N TYR A 36 -3.94 -6.77 0.29
CA TYR A 36 -5.01 -6.22 1.12
C TYR A 36 -4.58 -6.07 2.57
N ILE A 37 -4.76 -4.86 3.11
CA ILE A 37 -4.70 -4.59 4.54
C ILE A 37 -6.09 -4.88 5.11
N ASN A 38 -6.19 -5.85 6.02
CA ASN A 38 -7.46 -6.18 6.66
C ASN A 38 -7.70 -5.20 7.83
N LEU A 39 -8.84 -4.54 7.83
CA LEU A 39 -9.29 -3.66 8.91
C LEU A 39 -10.28 -4.39 9.83
N LYS A 40 -10.66 -3.72 10.91
CA LYS A 40 -11.76 -4.15 11.79
C LYS A 40 -13.08 -4.20 10.99
N ALA A 41 -14.06 -4.98 11.47
CA ALA A 41 -15.36 -5.18 10.82
C ALA A 41 -15.33 -5.87 9.43
N GLY A 42 -14.19 -6.41 9.00
CA GLY A 42 -14.07 -7.19 7.77
C GLY A 42 -13.79 -6.37 6.51
N ASP A 43 -13.62 -5.06 6.64
CA ASP A 43 -13.17 -4.18 5.55
C ASP A 43 -11.72 -4.51 5.15
N ARG A 44 -11.40 -4.31 3.87
CA ARG A 44 -10.09 -4.64 3.29
C ARG A 44 -9.63 -3.52 2.37
N LEU A 45 -8.49 -2.89 2.68
CA LEU A 45 -7.91 -1.84 1.83
C LEU A 45 -6.90 -2.44 0.86
N PHE A 46 -7.08 -2.18 -0.43
CA PHE A 46 -6.09 -2.55 -1.43
C PHE A 46 -4.86 -1.64 -1.32
N TYR A 47 -3.68 -2.23 -1.48
CA TYR A 47 -2.43 -1.50 -1.60
C TYR A 47 -1.59 -2.00 -2.76
N TRP A 48 -0.73 -1.12 -3.26
CA TRP A 48 0.38 -1.48 -4.14
C TRP A 48 1.64 -0.73 -3.70
N LEU A 49 2.65 -1.50 -3.32
CA LEU A 49 3.99 -1.07 -2.91
C LEU A 49 4.95 -1.21 -4.09
N PHE A 50 5.77 -0.19 -4.28
CA PHE A 50 6.99 -0.24 -5.07
C PHE A 50 8.16 0.12 -4.17
N GLU A 51 9.19 -0.71 -4.17
CA GLU A 51 10.44 -0.38 -3.49
C GLU A 51 11.15 0.79 -4.17
N ALA A 52 12.03 1.45 -3.41
CA ALA A 52 12.88 2.49 -3.94
C ALA A 52 13.80 1.91 -5.02
N ARG A 53 14.07 2.68 -6.08
CA ARG A 53 14.95 2.25 -7.18
C ARG A 53 16.39 1.97 -6.74
N GLU A 54 16.83 2.62 -5.66
CA GLU A 54 18.17 2.52 -5.13
C GLU A 54 18.11 2.43 -3.60
N ASP A 55 18.88 1.49 -3.05
CA ASP A 55 19.12 1.35 -1.61
C ASP A 55 17.82 1.17 -0.78
N ALA A 56 16.86 0.39 -1.31
CA ALA A 56 15.51 0.23 -0.75
C ALA A 56 15.49 -0.07 0.75
N ASP A 57 16.40 -0.93 1.23
CA ASP A 57 16.51 -1.32 2.64
C ASP A 57 16.77 -0.13 3.59
N ASN A 58 17.43 0.92 3.11
CA ASN A 58 17.77 2.10 3.92
C ASN A 58 16.90 3.32 3.60
N LYS A 59 15.95 3.20 2.67
CA LYS A 59 15.03 4.30 2.31
C LYS A 59 13.78 4.29 3.19
N PRO A 60 13.21 5.48 3.48
CA PRO A 60 11.99 5.57 4.28
C PRO A 60 10.79 4.96 3.52
N LEU A 61 9.74 4.60 4.26
CA LEU A 61 8.44 4.24 3.69
C LEU A 61 7.56 5.49 3.58
N THR A 62 7.01 5.73 2.40
CA THR A 62 5.99 6.75 2.13
C THR A 62 4.65 6.09 1.89
N VAL A 63 3.65 6.46 2.70
CA VAL A 63 2.25 6.09 2.47
C VAL A 63 1.60 7.19 1.65
N TYR A 64 1.12 6.86 0.46
CA TYR A 64 0.41 7.77 -0.41
C TYR A 64 -1.08 7.42 -0.45
N MET A 65 -1.91 8.44 -0.27
CA MET A 65 -3.36 8.34 -0.33
C MET A 65 -3.90 9.48 -1.19
N TYR A 66 -4.69 9.14 -2.20
CA TYR A 66 -5.42 10.14 -2.97
C TYR A 66 -6.70 10.58 -2.26
N GLY A 67 -7.15 11.80 -2.56
CA GLY A 67 -8.29 12.43 -1.89
C GLY A 67 -9.63 12.11 -2.53
N GLY A 68 -10.56 13.08 -2.46
CA GLY A 68 -11.91 12.94 -3.02
C GLY A 68 -12.96 13.44 -2.04
N PRO A 69 -13.62 12.56 -1.26
CA PRO A 69 -13.29 11.15 -0.90
C PRO A 69 -13.61 10.10 -1.96
N GLY A 70 -13.10 8.87 -1.80
CA GLY A 70 -13.52 7.72 -2.61
C GLY A 70 -12.76 7.51 -3.92
N THR A 71 -11.72 8.31 -4.20
CA THR A 71 -10.93 8.17 -5.43
C THR A 71 -9.72 7.28 -5.19
N SER A 72 -9.44 6.37 -6.11
CA SER A 72 -8.34 5.42 -6.00
C SER A 72 -6.97 6.11 -5.97
N SER A 73 -6.09 5.62 -5.09
CA SER A 73 -4.69 6.04 -5.03
C SER A 73 -3.88 5.59 -6.24
N LEU A 74 -4.39 4.65 -7.02
CA LEU A 74 -3.81 4.31 -8.33
C LEU A 74 -3.87 5.49 -9.30
N TYR A 75 -4.77 6.46 -9.09
CA TYR A 75 -4.73 7.72 -9.84
C TYR A 75 -3.41 8.47 -9.57
N GLY A 76 -3.00 8.58 -8.30
CA GLY A 76 -1.71 9.17 -7.93
C GLY A 76 -0.53 8.39 -8.50
N LEU A 77 -0.61 7.06 -8.45
CA LEU A 77 0.41 6.16 -8.99
C LEU A 77 0.63 6.40 -10.49
N PHE A 78 -0.44 6.32 -11.29
CA PHE A 78 -0.32 6.38 -12.75
C PHE A 78 -0.22 7.80 -13.31
N PHE A 79 -0.84 8.79 -12.68
CA PHE A 79 -0.97 10.12 -13.29
C PHE A 79 -0.21 11.22 -12.58
N GLN A 80 0.31 10.99 -11.37
CA GLN A 80 1.00 12.03 -10.61
C GLN A 80 2.46 11.68 -10.34
N ASN A 81 2.70 10.74 -9.44
CA ASN A 81 3.99 10.63 -8.77
C ASN A 81 4.52 9.21 -8.60
N GLY A 82 3.82 8.22 -9.15
CA GLY A 82 4.30 6.85 -9.20
C GLY A 82 5.41 6.63 -10.22
N PRO A 83 5.92 5.39 -10.29
CA PRO A 83 7.11 5.03 -11.08
C PRO A 83 6.93 5.24 -12.59
N CYS A 84 5.69 5.32 -13.07
CA CYS A 84 5.37 5.43 -14.49
C CYS A 84 4.16 6.33 -14.79
N SER A 85 3.92 6.56 -16.08
CA SER A 85 2.65 7.04 -16.63
C SER A 85 2.07 6.00 -17.59
N LEU A 86 0.76 5.81 -17.60
CA LEU A 86 0.10 4.96 -18.60
C LEU A 86 0.11 5.61 -19.99
N ASN A 87 0.27 4.80 -21.03
CA ASN A 87 0.12 5.25 -22.41
C ASN A 87 -1.36 5.57 -22.70
N ALA A 88 -1.62 6.60 -23.50
CA ALA A 88 -2.98 7.04 -23.82
C ALA A 88 -3.81 5.97 -24.56
N ASP A 89 -3.15 5.06 -25.27
CA ASP A 89 -3.77 3.94 -25.99
C ASP A 89 -3.95 2.67 -25.13
N GLY A 90 -3.52 2.70 -23.86
CA GLY A 90 -3.58 1.54 -22.95
C GLY A 90 -2.57 0.43 -23.25
N SER A 91 -1.62 0.64 -24.17
CA SER A 91 -0.64 -0.38 -24.59
C SER A 91 0.40 -0.74 -23.51
N GLY A 92 0.50 0.07 -22.45
CA GLY A 92 1.48 -0.12 -21.40
C GLY A 92 1.76 1.19 -20.65
N SER A 93 3.02 1.35 -20.24
CA SER A 93 3.45 2.50 -19.45
C SER A 93 4.85 2.96 -19.80
N VAL A 94 5.13 4.25 -19.57
CA VAL A 94 6.46 4.86 -19.69
C VAL A 94 7.01 5.26 -18.32
N PRO A 95 8.31 5.03 -18.02
CA PRO A 95 8.90 5.44 -16.76
C PRO A 95 8.80 6.95 -16.52
N ARG A 96 8.49 7.35 -15.28
CA ARG A 96 8.48 8.75 -14.86
C ARG A 96 9.90 9.20 -14.54
N LYS A 97 10.25 10.43 -14.95
CA LYS A 97 11.57 11.05 -14.71
C LYS A 97 11.86 11.31 -13.24
N TYR A 98 10.84 11.72 -12.48
CA TYR A 98 10.96 12.06 -11.05
C TYR A 98 9.83 11.40 -10.23
N PRO A 99 9.88 10.07 -10.02
CA PRO A 99 8.88 9.37 -9.22
C PRO A 99 9.21 9.47 -7.72
N LEU A 100 8.22 9.30 -6.85
CA LEU A 100 8.46 9.16 -5.40
C LEU A 100 9.33 7.94 -5.08
N THR A 101 9.30 6.89 -5.91
CA THR A 101 10.17 5.71 -5.77
C THR A 101 11.65 6.00 -6.02
N GLY A 102 12.00 7.21 -6.46
CA GLY A 102 13.40 7.68 -6.45
C GLY A 102 13.88 8.16 -5.07
N LEU A 103 12.96 8.33 -4.10
CA LEU A 103 13.23 8.91 -2.79
C LEU A 103 12.91 7.95 -1.63
N SER A 104 11.95 7.05 -1.82
CA SER A 104 11.41 6.19 -0.77
C SER A 104 10.84 4.90 -1.33
N ASN A 105 10.62 3.91 -0.45
CA ASN A 105 9.65 2.85 -0.71
C ASN A 105 8.26 3.48 -0.65
N VAL A 106 7.39 3.24 -1.63
CA VAL A 106 6.10 3.96 -1.69
C VAL A 106 4.95 2.97 -1.80
N VAL A 107 3.99 3.09 -0.88
CA VAL A 107 2.74 2.33 -0.92
C VAL A 107 1.57 3.25 -1.24
N TRP A 108 0.86 2.97 -2.33
CA TRP A 108 -0.40 3.62 -2.67
C TRP A 108 -1.55 2.81 -2.09
N VAL A 109 -2.38 3.43 -1.25
CA VAL A 109 -3.48 2.73 -0.55
C VAL A 109 -4.83 3.29 -0.98
N ASP A 110 -5.70 2.43 -1.49
CA ASP A 110 -7.08 2.79 -1.81
C ASP A 110 -7.90 2.91 -0.52
N GLN A 111 -8.31 4.13 -0.19
CA GLN A 111 -9.09 4.41 1.03
C GLN A 111 -10.18 5.47 0.76
N PRO A 112 -11.29 5.49 1.54
CA PRO A 112 -11.69 4.50 2.54
C PRO A 112 -12.09 3.15 1.90
N ALA A 113 -12.57 2.20 2.70
CA ALA A 113 -13.06 0.92 2.18
C ALA A 113 -14.18 1.15 1.13
N GLY A 114 -14.17 0.37 0.04
CA GLY A 114 -15.04 0.57 -1.13
C GLY A 114 -14.45 1.47 -2.23
N THR A 115 -13.30 2.13 -1.99
CA THR A 115 -12.53 2.85 -3.02
C THR A 115 -11.74 1.88 -3.90
N GLY A 116 -11.78 2.07 -5.23
CA GLY A 116 -10.91 1.32 -6.15
C GLY A 116 -11.03 -0.19 -6.01
N PHE A 117 -9.93 -0.87 -5.68
CA PHE A 117 -9.94 -2.33 -5.44
C PHE A 117 -10.21 -2.71 -3.97
N SER A 118 -10.33 -1.74 -3.06
CA SER A 118 -10.68 -1.96 -1.65
C SER A 118 -12.10 -2.48 -1.50
N ARG A 119 -12.32 -3.36 -0.52
CA ARG A 119 -13.60 -3.99 -0.24
C ARG A 119 -14.15 -3.52 1.10
N GLY A 120 -15.40 -3.13 1.12
CA GLY A 120 -16.11 -2.68 2.31
C GLY A 120 -17.30 -1.81 1.93
N GLN A 121 -17.92 -1.19 2.93
CA GLN A 121 -19.06 -0.31 2.72
C GLN A 121 -18.60 1.04 2.16
N GLN A 122 -19.16 1.42 1.01
CA GLN A 122 -18.95 2.75 0.46
C GLN A 122 -19.48 3.82 1.44
N VAL A 123 -18.78 4.93 1.47
CA VAL A 123 -19.15 6.09 2.27
C VAL A 123 -20.04 7.03 1.47
N SER A 124 -20.97 7.68 2.16
CA SER A 124 -21.96 8.57 1.55
C SER A 124 -21.63 10.06 1.72
N SER A 125 -20.63 10.38 2.56
CA SER A 125 -20.22 11.76 2.85
C SER A 125 -18.72 11.85 3.14
N SER A 126 -18.16 13.06 3.04
CA SER A 126 -16.77 13.35 3.41
C SER A 126 -16.50 13.17 4.90
N VAL A 127 -17.50 13.41 5.75
CA VAL A 127 -17.39 13.19 7.20
C VAL A 127 -17.26 11.69 7.50
N GLU A 128 -18.16 10.88 6.92
CA GLU A 128 -18.10 9.42 7.06
C GLU A 128 -16.79 8.85 6.48
N ALA A 129 -16.32 9.41 5.36
CA ALA A 129 -15.03 9.05 4.77
C ALA A 129 -13.87 9.33 5.74
N ALA A 130 -13.86 10.50 6.38
CA ALA A 130 -12.83 10.92 7.33
C ALA A 130 -12.75 9.94 8.52
N ASP A 131 -13.89 9.55 9.08
CA ASP A 131 -13.96 8.61 10.20
C ASP A 131 -13.43 7.22 9.85
N LYS A 132 -13.62 6.80 8.59
CA LYS A 132 -13.20 5.49 8.06
C LYS A 132 -11.83 5.51 7.35
N MET A 133 -11.08 6.62 7.41
CA MET A 133 -9.75 6.67 6.81
C MET A 133 -8.79 5.69 7.48
N LEU A 134 -7.77 5.26 6.73
CA LEU A 134 -6.69 4.39 7.24
C LEU A 134 -6.06 4.97 8.52
N VAL A 135 -5.80 6.27 8.56
CA VAL A 135 -5.19 6.94 9.73
C VAL A 135 -6.08 6.82 10.97
N SER A 136 -7.39 7.00 10.82
CA SER A 136 -8.36 6.81 11.91
C SER A 136 -8.36 5.36 12.41
N SER A 137 -8.34 4.40 11.47
CA SER A 137 -8.29 2.97 11.78
C SER A 137 -7.01 2.59 12.55
N LEU A 138 -5.85 3.13 12.15
CA LEU A 138 -4.57 2.92 12.83
C LEU A 138 -4.57 3.56 14.22
N ALA A 139 -5.01 4.82 14.35
CA ALA A 139 -5.10 5.51 15.64
C ALA A 139 -5.99 4.74 16.62
N SER A 140 -7.13 4.22 16.16
CA SER A 140 -8.01 3.39 16.99
C SER A 140 -7.32 2.10 17.47
N THR A 141 -6.41 1.54 16.67
CA THR A 141 -5.68 0.30 16.99
C THR A 141 -4.60 0.55 18.04
N PHE A 142 -3.82 1.63 17.89
CA PHE A 142 -2.85 2.05 18.91
C PHE A 142 -3.53 2.38 20.24
N ASN A 143 -4.61 3.16 20.22
CA ASN A 143 -5.32 3.57 21.42
C ASN A 143 -6.07 2.42 22.12
N SER A 144 -6.35 1.33 21.41
CA SER A 144 -6.98 0.13 21.98
C SER A 144 -5.98 -0.92 22.50
N GLY A 145 -4.67 -0.64 22.48
CA GLY A 145 -3.65 -1.55 22.98
C GLY A 145 -3.49 -2.82 22.14
N GLY A 146 -3.79 -2.76 20.84
CA GLY A 146 -3.77 -3.91 19.92
C GLY A 146 -2.41 -4.30 19.37
N LEU A 147 -1.31 -3.80 19.96
CA LEU A 147 0.09 -4.16 19.66
C LEU A 147 0.83 -4.45 20.96
#